data_AF-A0A0G1BEU4-F1
#
_entry.id   AF-A0A0G1BEU4-F1
#
_cell.length_a   1.000
_cell.length_b   1.000
_cell.length_c   1.000
_cell.angle_alpha   90.00
_cell.angle_beta   90.00
_cell.angle_gamma   90.00
#
_symmetry.space_group_name_H-M   'P 1'
#
loop_
_entity.id
_entity.type
_entity.pdbx_description
1 polymer ?
#
loop_
_entity_poly.entity_id
_entity_poly.type
_entity_poly.pdbx_seq_one_letter_code
_entity_poly.pdbx_strand_id
1 'polypeptide(L)'
;MLLTEEKIKELEIKANEIRKSIIEMLLVAGSGHTAGPLGMAGIFTLFYFHILKLDPKKPDWEERDRLVLSNGHICPVLYATMAHAGYFPLEELKTLRKFGTRLQGHPHREYLPYLETSSGPLGLGLSQATGMALADRMDGKDKDRFIYCFMSDGEHDEGNTWEAIMLAGKNKLRNLIAVVDRNNIQIDGFTENIMPLEPLVDKWRAFNWHVVEVGGHDFRTLNEAVKNLRSLSRTIFQARACTSLKGIISGMANLQIKKKPRWHFTNCEHLVARFEASINKFKYMKENIFETIKKLDNNGKEYWSSRELSEILEYADYRKFLGVIEKAKIACENSGEVIHNHFVHTDEMVPIGSGAERPVDTIYLSRYACYLIVQNSDPTKVVVAKGQTYFAIQTRRQENAENIKGEGNANLAHFNVGQKVRNTIVSLGGTMPEELPTPDAIGKAETRIRSSKKIKK
;
A
#
# COMPACT_ATOMS: atom_id res chain seq x y z
N MET A 1 -1.70 -15.80 -16.71
CA MET A 1 -0.25 -15.64 -16.98
C MET A 1 0.42 -15.13 -15.71
N LEU A 2 1.74 -15.25 -15.57
CA LEU A 2 2.46 -14.56 -14.49
C LEU A 2 2.39 -13.05 -14.75
N LEU A 3 2.28 -12.25 -13.69
CA LEU A 3 2.28 -10.79 -13.81
C LEU A 3 3.70 -10.30 -14.08
N THR A 4 3.84 -9.41 -15.07
CA THR A 4 5.08 -8.65 -15.29
C THR A 4 5.19 -7.54 -14.24
N GLU A 5 6.42 -7.06 -13.98
CA GLU A 5 6.64 -5.93 -13.08
C GLU A 5 5.90 -4.67 -13.53
N GLU A 6 5.84 -4.43 -14.84
CA GLU A 6 5.07 -3.34 -15.42
C GLU A 6 3.57 -3.45 -15.09
N LYS A 7 3.00 -4.65 -15.23
CA LYS A 7 1.58 -4.86 -14.91
C LYS A 7 1.31 -4.72 -13.42
N ILE A 8 2.22 -5.18 -12.56
CA ILE A 8 2.11 -5.00 -11.10
C ILE A 8 2.06 -3.50 -10.78
N LYS A 9 2.97 -2.71 -11.34
CA LYS A 9 3.00 -1.25 -11.14
C LYS A 9 1.72 -0.56 -11.63
N GLU A 10 1.18 -0.98 -12.77
CA GLU A 10 -0.11 -0.47 -13.28
C GLU A 10 -1.25 -0.75 -12.29
N LEU A 11 -1.32 -1.98 -11.75
CA LEU A 11 -2.33 -2.37 -10.76
C LEU A 11 -2.16 -1.62 -9.44
N GLU A 12 -0.93 -1.34 -9.00
CA GLU A 12 -0.66 -0.54 -7.80
C GLU A 12 -1.17 0.89 -7.93
N ILE A 13 -0.91 1.51 -9.09
CA ILE A 13 -1.42 2.85 -9.41
C ILE A 13 -2.95 2.84 -9.41
N LYS A 14 -3.57 1.87 -10.10
CA LYS A 14 -5.03 1.74 -10.17
C LYS A 14 -5.67 1.53 -8.80
N ALA A 15 -5.07 0.68 -7.96
CA ALA A 15 -5.56 0.46 -6.60
C ALA A 15 -5.52 1.74 -5.75
N ASN A 16 -4.50 2.59 -5.94
CA ASN A 16 -4.41 3.88 -5.26
C ASN A 16 -5.43 4.90 -5.78
N GLU A 17 -5.71 4.91 -7.09
CA GLU A 17 -6.79 5.72 -7.67
C GLU A 17 -8.16 5.30 -7.12
N ILE A 18 -8.41 3.99 -6.99
CA ILE A 18 -9.63 3.46 -6.39
C ILE A 18 -9.73 3.87 -4.91
N ARG A 19 -8.65 3.77 -4.13
CA ARG A 19 -8.62 4.25 -2.73
C ARG A 19 -8.94 5.75 -2.63
N LYS A 20 -8.47 6.56 -3.57
CA LYS A 20 -8.80 7.98 -3.64
C LYS A 20 -10.30 8.18 -3.85
N SER A 21 -10.88 7.50 -4.84
CA SER A 21 -12.31 7.59 -5.11
C SER A 21 -13.17 7.11 -3.93
N ILE A 22 -12.74 6.07 -3.21
CA ILE A 22 -13.40 5.59 -1.98
C ILE A 22 -13.42 6.69 -0.91
N ILE A 23 -12.30 7.38 -0.69
CA ILE A 23 -12.22 8.45 0.31
C ILE A 23 -13.12 9.62 -0.09
N GLU A 24 -13.03 10.06 -1.34
CA GLU A 24 -13.84 11.17 -1.87
C GLU A 24 -15.34 10.88 -1.75
N MET A 25 -15.80 9.70 -2.16
CA MET A 25 -17.22 9.35 -2.09
C MET A 25 -17.73 9.24 -0.65
N LEU A 26 -16.92 8.71 0.27
CA LEU A 26 -17.28 8.62 1.69
C LEU A 26 -17.40 10.00 2.33
N LEU A 27 -16.51 10.94 2.00
CA LEU A 27 -16.58 12.32 2.49
C LEU A 27 -17.85 13.02 2.04
N VAL A 28 -18.19 12.91 0.75
CA VAL A 28 -19.41 13.53 0.20
C VAL A 28 -20.67 12.88 0.77
N ALA A 29 -20.64 11.58 1.05
CA ALA A 29 -21.73 10.87 1.69
C ALA A 29 -21.90 11.23 3.18
N GLY A 30 -20.81 11.63 3.86
CA GLY A 30 -20.78 11.89 5.31
C GLY A 30 -21.02 10.65 6.18
N SER A 31 -21.03 9.46 5.58
CA SER A 31 -21.28 8.18 6.26
C SER A 31 -20.75 7.00 5.43
N GLY A 32 -20.47 5.87 6.08
CA GLY A 32 -20.05 4.63 5.43
C GLY A 32 -18.92 3.92 6.18
N HIS A 33 -18.40 2.85 5.57
CA HIS A 33 -17.32 2.04 6.14
C HIS A 33 -16.01 2.38 5.45
N THR A 34 -14.95 2.61 6.22
CA THR A 34 -13.70 3.14 5.69
C THR A 34 -12.61 2.07 5.62
N ALA A 35 -12.39 1.34 6.72
CA ALA A 35 -11.29 0.39 6.82
C ALA A 35 -11.40 -0.76 5.81
N GLY A 36 -12.57 -1.41 5.74
CA GLY A 36 -12.82 -2.53 4.83
C GLY A 36 -12.58 -2.19 3.35
N PRO A 37 -13.25 -1.16 2.79
CA PRO A 37 -13.03 -0.75 1.40
C PRO A 37 -11.57 -0.43 1.06
N LEU A 38 -10.86 0.29 1.95
CA LEU A 38 -9.46 0.65 1.72
C LEU A 38 -8.52 -0.56 1.75
N GLY A 39 -8.77 -1.51 2.64
CA GLY A 39 -8.04 -2.77 2.73
C GLY A 39 -8.22 -3.63 1.49
N MET A 40 -9.45 -3.72 0.99
CA MET A 40 -9.82 -4.58 -0.14
C MET A 40 -9.53 -3.97 -1.53
N ALA A 41 -9.15 -2.69 -1.62
CA ALA A 41 -8.92 -2.01 -2.91
C ALA A 41 -7.93 -2.73 -3.84
N GLY A 42 -6.84 -3.29 -3.29
CA GLY A 42 -5.89 -4.09 -4.07
C GLY A 42 -6.54 -5.35 -4.65
N ILE A 43 -7.21 -6.14 -3.81
CA ILE A 43 -7.91 -7.36 -4.26
C ILE A 43 -8.93 -7.03 -5.34
N PHE A 44 -9.79 -6.02 -5.13
CA PHE A 44 -10.75 -5.60 -6.16
C PHE A 44 -10.08 -5.17 -7.46
N THR A 45 -8.95 -4.46 -7.39
CA THR A 45 -8.19 -4.04 -8.57
C THR A 45 -7.64 -5.23 -9.34
N LEU A 46 -7.01 -6.18 -8.66
CA LEU A 46 -6.53 -7.39 -9.32
C LEU A 46 -7.68 -8.15 -9.99
N PHE A 47 -8.82 -8.23 -9.31
CA PHE A 47 -9.96 -8.97 -9.82
C PHE A 47 -10.57 -8.31 -11.05
N TYR A 48 -10.93 -7.04 -10.99
CA TYR A 48 -11.58 -6.35 -12.10
C TYR A 48 -10.67 -6.08 -13.31
N PHE A 49 -9.37 -5.87 -13.10
CA PHE A 49 -8.46 -5.44 -14.16
C PHE A 49 -7.50 -6.53 -14.63
N HIS A 50 -7.62 -7.76 -14.11
CA HIS A 50 -6.77 -8.89 -14.52
C HIS A 50 -7.44 -10.26 -14.48
N ILE A 51 -8.15 -10.60 -13.40
CA ILE A 51 -8.61 -11.97 -13.16
C ILE A 51 -9.98 -12.24 -13.78
N LEU A 52 -10.95 -11.35 -13.55
CA LEU A 52 -12.34 -11.57 -13.94
C LEU A 52 -12.51 -11.45 -15.45
N LYS A 53 -13.26 -12.39 -16.02
CA LYS A 53 -13.80 -12.31 -17.38
C LYS A 53 -15.06 -11.43 -17.35
N LEU A 54 -14.93 -10.15 -17.71
CA LEU A 54 -16.03 -9.19 -17.68
C LEU A 54 -15.95 -8.18 -18.84
N ASP A 55 -17.11 -7.63 -19.21
CA ASP A 55 -17.23 -6.52 -20.15
C ASP A 55 -18.14 -5.45 -19.52
N PRO A 56 -17.60 -4.31 -19.07
CA PRO A 56 -18.36 -3.20 -18.50
C PRO A 56 -19.44 -2.64 -19.43
N LYS A 57 -19.28 -2.79 -20.76
CA LYS A 57 -20.27 -2.37 -21.75
C LYS A 57 -21.36 -3.42 -21.99
N LYS A 58 -21.15 -4.66 -21.51
CA LYS A 58 -22.11 -5.78 -21.55
C LYS A 58 -22.20 -6.44 -20.17
N PRO A 59 -22.73 -5.71 -19.18
CA PRO A 59 -22.71 -6.14 -17.78
C PRO A 59 -23.63 -7.35 -17.48
N ASP A 60 -24.53 -7.69 -18.39
CA ASP A 60 -25.43 -8.84 -18.37
C ASP A 60 -24.93 -10.02 -19.23
N TRP A 61 -23.71 -9.90 -19.79
CA TRP A 61 -23.11 -10.94 -20.63
C TRP A 61 -23.12 -12.30 -19.91
N GLU A 62 -23.81 -13.29 -20.49
CA GLU A 62 -24.03 -14.59 -19.87
C GLU A 62 -22.70 -15.25 -19.45
N GLU A 63 -21.72 -15.39 -20.34
CA GLU A 63 -20.49 -16.14 -20.05
C GLU A 63 -19.46 -15.42 -19.16
N ARG A 64 -19.80 -14.28 -18.58
CA ARG A 64 -18.90 -13.52 -17.69
C ARG A 64 -18.72 -14.23 -16.34
N ASP A 65 -17.59 -13.94 -15.69
CA ASP A 65 -17.41 -14.28 -14.27
C ASP A 65 -18.36 -13.44 -13.40
N ARG A 66 -18.76 -13.99 -12.25
CA ARG A 66 -19.64 -13.33 -11.29
C ARG A 66 -18.91 -13.01 -10.00
N LEU A 67 -19.18 -11.85 -9.41
CA LEU A 67 -18.62 -11.46 -8.12
C LEU A 67 -19.74 -11.09 -7.15
N VAL A 68 -19.88 -11.87 -6.09
CA VAL A 68 -20.78 -11.65 -4.97
C VAL A 68 -20.02 -10.97 -3.84
N LEU A 69 -20.49 -9.83 -3.39
CA LEU A 69 -19.97 -9.14 -2.20
C LEU A 69 -20.85 -9.47 -0.98
N SER A 70 -20.42 -10.44 -0.18
CA SER A 70 -21.14 -10.94 1.00
C SER A 70 -21.18 -9.89 2.12
N ASN A 71 -20.01 -9.36 2.46
CA ASN A 71 -19.85 -8.26 3.41
C ASN A 71 -20.21 -6.90 2.77
N GLY A 72 -21.48 -6.75 2.36
CA GLY A 72 -21.98 -5.64 1.54
C GLY A 72 -21.67 -4.24 2.06
N HIS A 73 -21.41 -4.11 3.36
CA HIS A 73 -21.06 -2.83 3.99
C HIS A 73 -19.79 -2.18 3.40
N ILE A 74 -18.92 -2.97 2.76
CA ILE A 74 -17.74 -2.47 2.02
C ILE A 74 -18.04 -2.05 0.58
N CYS A 75 -19.31 -1.86 0.19
CA CYS A 75 -19.69 -1.49 -1.18
C CYS A 75 -18.99 -0.26 -1.80
N PRO A 76 -18.43 0.73 -1.06
CA PRO A 76 -17.65 1.79 -1.69
C PRO A 76 -16.49 1.28 -2.55
N VAL A 77 -15.78 0.21 -2.17
CA VAL A 77 -14.71 -0.34 -3.01
C VAL A 77 -15.25 -1.01 -4.27
N LEU A 78 -16.38 -1.71 -4.16
CA LEU A 78 -17.06 -2.32 -5.31
C LEU A 78 -17.49 -1.24 -6.31
N TYR A 79 -18.18 -0.20 -5.85
CA TYR A 79 -18.65 0.88 -6.70
C TYR A 79 -17.50 1.66 -7.33
N ALA A 80 -16.48 2.04 -6.55
CA ALA A 80 -15.30 2.71 -7.08
C ALA A 80 -14.63 1.86 -8.16
N THR A 81 -14.42 0.57 -7.91
CA THR A 81 -13.77 -0.33 -8.87
C THR A 81 -14.61 -0.49 -10.15
N MET A 82 -15.93 -0.64 -10.05
CA MET A 82 -16.83 -0.70 -11.21
C MET A 82 -16.82 0.59 -12.04
N ALA A 83 -16.80 1.76 -11.38
CA ALA A 83 -16.69 3.04 -12.08
C ALA A 83 -15.35 3.16 -12.83
N HIS A 84 -14.24 2.79 -12.18
CA HIS A 84 -12.91 2.75 -12.80
C HIS A 84 -12.81 1.73 -13.94
N ALA A 85 -13.59 0.65 -13.88
CA ALA A 85 -13.71 -0.33 -14.96
C ALA A 85 -14.59 0.19 -16.12
N GLY A 86 -15.39 1.25 -15.92
CA GLY A 86 -16.20 1.87 -16.95
C GLY A 86 -17.66 1.41 -17.00
N TYR A 87 -18.18 0.83 -15.90
CA TYR A 87 -19.63 0.51 -15.81
C TYR A 87 -20.50 1.76 -15.73
N PHE A 88 -19.98 2.84 -15.14
CA PHE A 88 -20.62 4.14 -15.02
C PHE A 88 -19.57 5.25 -14.75
N PRO A 89 -19.90 6.54 -14.94
CA PRO A 89 -18.94 7.64 -14.77
C PRO A 89 -18.41 7.77 -13.34
N LEU A 90 -17.14 8.13 -13.18
CA LEU A 90 -16.51 8.36 -11.87
C LEU A 90 -17.22 9.43 -11.03
N GLU A 91 -17.80 10.45 -11.65
CA GLU A 91 -18.54 11.52 -10.95
C GLU A 91 -19.78 10.99 -10.22
N GLU A 92 -20.37 9.89 -10.70
CA GLU A 92 -21.52 9.28 -10.04
C GLU A 92 -21.16 8.72 -8.66
N LEU A 93 -19.89 8.42 -8.37
CA LEU A 93 -19.45 7.97 -7.05
C LEU A 93 -19.82 8.96 -5.92
N LYS A 94 -19.86 10.27 -6.21
CA LYS A 94 -20.27 11.31 -5.26
C LYS A 94 -21.75 11.24 -4.86
N THR A 95 -22.53 10.39 -5.54
CA THR A 95 -23.95 10.15 -5.24
C THR A 95 -24.18 9.07 -4.20
N LEU A 96 -23.12 8.42 -3.70
CA LEU A 96 -23.20 7.39 -2.65
C LEU A 96 -24.15 7.83 -1.52
N ARG A 97 -25.13 6.96 -1.20
CA ARG A 97 -26.12 7.13 -0.13
C ARG A 97 -27.04 8.34 -0.29
N LYS A 98 -27.04 9.02 -1.43
CA LYS A 98 -28.02 10.08 -1.73
C LYS A 98 -29.34 9.46 -2.18
N PHE A 99 -30.45 10.06 -1.75
CA PHE A 99 -31.80 9.59 -2.05
C PHE A 99 -32.03 9.46 -3.57
N GLY A 100 -32.65 8.36 -3.99
CA GLY A 100 -33.01 8.11 -5.40
C GLY A 100 -31.87 7.70 -6.33
N THR A 101 -30.64 7.58 -5.83
CA THR A 101 -29.46 7.24 -6.66
C THR A 101 -29.22 5.73 -6.69
N ARG A 102 -28.46 5.22 -7.66
CA ARG A 102 -28.19 3.77 -7.72
C ARG A 102 -27.15 3.29 -6.71
N LEU A 103 -26.31 4.19 -6.20
CA LEU A 103 -25.21 3.87 -5.29
C LEU A 103 -25.70 3.88 -3.82
N GLN A 104 -26.32 2.77 -3.44
CA GLN A 104 -26.94 2.56 -2.14
C GLN A 104 -25.91 2.36 -1.00
N GLY A 105 -26.36 2.45 0.26
CA GLY A 105 -25.50 2.25 1.44
C GLY A 105 -24.98 0.83 1.64
N HIS A 106 -25.62 -0.12 0.96
CA HIS A 106 -25.23 -1.51 0.74
C HIS A 106 -25.64 -1.91 -0.71
N PRO A 107 -25.04 -2.94 -1.33
CA PRO A 107 -25.37 -3.38 -2.68
C PRO A 107 -26.86 -3.69 -2.81
N HIS A 108 -27.50 -3.12 -3.84
CA HIS A 108 -28.91 -3.36 -4.14
C HIS A 108 -29.07 -3.63 -5.63
N ARG A 109 -29.39 -4.88 -5.98
CA ARG A 109 -29.42 -5.33 -7.38
C ARG A 109 -30.45 -4.60 -8.23
N GLU A 110 -31.64 -4.27 -7.71
CA GLU A 110 -32.63 -3.56 -8.52
C GLU A 110 -32.23 -2.11 -8.87
N TYR A 111 -31.43 -1.47 -8.03
CA TYR A 111 -30.93 -0.10 -8.27
C TYR A 111 -29.68 -0.10 -9.16
N LEU A 112 -28.80 -1.09 -8.97
CA LEU A 112 -27.62 -1.32 -9.81
C LEU A 112 -27.69 -2.75 -10.40
N PRO A 113 -28.38 -2.93 -11.55
CA PRO A 113 -28.74 -4.25 -12.11
C PRO A 113 -27.56 -5.12 -12.52
N TYR A 114 -26.35 -4.56 -12.55
CA TYR A 114 -25.11 -5.26 -12.86
C TYR A 114 -24.55 -6.04 -11.68
N LEU A 115 -25.13 -5.88 -10.48
CA LEU A 115 -24.78 -6.65 -9.29
C LEU A 115 -25.45 -8.02 -9.32
N GLU A 116 -24.77 -9.03 -8.78
CA GLU A 116 -25.35 -10.38 -8.68
C GLU A 116 -26.44 -10.46 -7.62
N THR A 117 -26.25 -9.76 -6.50
CA THR A 117 -27.10 -9.86 -5.32
C THR A 117 -27.29 -8.50 -4.66
N SER A 118 -28.37 -8.37 -3.89
CA SER A 118 -28.46 -7.38 -2.83
C SER A 118 -27.81 -7.98 -1.57
N SER A 119 -26.98 -7.21 -0.89
CA SER A 119 -26.31 -7.65 0.34
C SER A 119 -26.36 -6.57 1.42
N GLY A 120 -25.92 -6.90 2.64
CA GLY A 120 -26.04 -6.03 3.81
C GLY A 120 -26.16 -6.87 5.09
N PRO A 121 -27.19 -7.74 5.17
CA PRO A 121 -27.18 -8.82 6.15
C PRO A 121 -25.98 -9.73 5.88
N LEU A 122 -25.11 -9.86 6.88
CA LEU A 122 -23.94 -10.73 6.82
C LEU A 122 -24.37 -12.20 6.79
N GLY A 123 -23.51 -13.05 6.25
CA GLY A 123 -23.62 -14.51 6.23
C GLY A 123 -24.29 -15.07 4.97
N LEU A 124 -24.95 -14.24 4.17
CA LEU A 124 -25.83 -14.70 3.10
C LEU A 124 -25.15 -14.87 1.73
N GLY A 125 -24.08 -14.12 1.45
CA GLY A 125 -23.49 -14.07 0.11
C GLY A 125 -22.88 -15.40 -0.33
N LEU A 126 -22.31 -16.18 0.59
CA LEU A 126 -21.77 -17.51 0.24
C LEU A 126 -22.88 -18.50 -0.12
N SER A 127 -24.01 -18.45 0.59
CA SER A 127 -25.20 -19.26 0.28
C SER A 127 -25.72 -18.93 -1.12
N GLN A 128 -25.82 -17.64 -1.46
CA GLN A 128 -26.23 -17.19 -2.79
C GLN A 128 -25.24 -17.64 -3.88
N ALA A 129 -23.93 -17.45 -3.65
CA ALA A 129 -22.88 -17.88 -4.58
C ALA A 129 -22.86 -19.41 -4.77
N THR A 130 -23.14 -20.17 -3.71
CA THR A 130 -23.30 -21.63 -3.75
C THR A 130 -24.48 -22.04 -4.63
N GLY A 131 -25.61 -21.35 -4.51
CA GLY A 131 -26.77 -21.55 -5.39
C GLY A 131 -26.46 -21.25 -6.86
N MET A 132 -25.74 -20.16 -7.15
CA MET A 132 -25.31 -19.82 -8.50
C MET A 132 -24.39 -20.90 -9.10
N ALA A 133 -23.44 -21.42 -8.32
CA ALA A 133 -22.51 -22.43 -8.78
C ALA A 133 -23.21 -23.79 -9.01
N LEU A 134 -24.20 -24.12 -8.18
CA LEU A 134 -25.07 -25.27 -8.40
C LEU A 134 -25.86 -25.16 -9.70
N ALA A 135 -26.46 -23.99 -9.96
CA ALA A 135 -27.20 -23.73 -11.20
C ALA A 135 -26.30 -23.84 -12.42
N ASP A 136 -25.11 -23.23 -12.39
CA ASP A 136 -24.12 -23.34 -13.48
C ASP A 136 -23.76 -24.80 -13.78
N ARG A 137 -23.63 -25.63 -12.75
CA ARG A 137 -23.36 -27.06 -12.93
C ARG A 137 -24.55 -27.81 -13.55
N MET A 138 -25.77 -27.50 -13.14
CA MET A 138 -26.98 -28.09 -13.71
C MET A 138 -27.11 -27.76 -15.20
N ASP A 139 -26.69 -26.56 -15.59
CA ASP A 139 -26.67 -26.08 -16.97
C ASP A 139 -25.42 -26.51 -17.76
N GLY A 140 -24.45 -27.19 -17.13
CA GLY A 140 -23.18 -27.58 -17.75
C GLY A 140 -22.22 -26.41 -18.04
N LYS A 141 -22.43 -25.26 -17.40
CA LYS A 141 -21.65 -24.00 -17.52
C LYS A 141 -20.55 -23.83 -16.48
N ASP A 142 -20.45 -24.74 -15.51
CA ASP A 142 -19.43 -24.68 -14.43
C ASP A 142 -17.98 -24.81 -14.94
N LYS A 143 -17.79 -25.18 -16.21
CA LYS A 143 -16.49 -25.16 -16.90
C LYS A 143 -16.15 -23.82 -17.57
N ASP A 144 -17.14 -22.96 -17.81
CA ASP A 144 -17.02 -21.81 -18.71
C ASP A 144 -16.80 -20.47 -17.98
N ARG A 145 -17.20 -20.39 -16.71
CA ARG A 145 -17.09 -19.20 -15.85
C ARG A 145 -16.84 -19.57 -14.39
N PHE A 146 -16.40 -18.59 -13.61
CA PHE A 146 -16.24 -18.68 -12.16
C PHE A 146 -17.15 -17.71 -11.42
N ILE A 147 -17.52 -18.09 -10.21
CA ILE A 147 -18.26 -17.28 -9.24
C ILE A 147 -17.33 -17.01 -8.06
N TYR A 148 -17.11 -15.74 -7.77
CA TYR A 148 -16.29 -15.28 -6.66
C TYR A 148 -17.17 -14.74 -5.54
N CYS A 149 -16.91 -15.15 -4.30
CA CYS A 149 -17.59 -14.62 -3.13
C CYS A 149 -16.58 -13.93 -2.22
N PHE A 150 -16.65 -12.60 -2.14
CA PHE A 150 -15.83 -11.81 -1.23
C PHE A 150 -16.59 -11.65 0.09
N MET A 151 -15.93 -11.97 1.19
CA MET A 151 -16.53 -12.01 2.53
C MET A 151 -15.53 -11.51 3.58
N SER A 152 -16.01 -11.23 4.79
CA SER A 152 -15.15 -10.85 5.93
C SER A 152 -14.98 -11.99 6.92
N ASP A 153 -13.94 -11.91 7.75
CA ASP A 153 -13.77 -12.81 8.88
C ASP A 153 -14.87 -12.65 9.95
N GLY A 154 -15.27 -11.45 10.33
CA GLY A 154 -16.39 -11.26 11.30
C GLY A 154 -17.73 -11.82 10.82
N GLU A 155 -17.91 -12.01 9.51
CA GLU A 155 -19.10 -12.67 8.93
C GLU A 155 -19.10 -14.20 9.15
N HIS A 156 -17.98 -14.78 9.61
CA HIS A 156 -17.91 -16.20 9.98
C HIS A 156 -18.52 -16.49 11.37
N ASP A 157 -18.95 -15.47 12.10
CA ASP A 157 -19.75 -15.66 13.31
C ASP A 157 -21.18 -16.12 12.96
N GLU A 158 -21.63 -15.88 11.72
CA GLU A 158 -22.94 -16.29 11.22
C GLU A 158 -22.98 -17.79 10.90
N GLY A 159 -23.97 -18.49 11.46
CA GLY A 159 -24.18 -19.92 11.21
C GLY A 159 -24.43 -20.23 9.73
N ASN A 160 -25.11 -19.33 9.00
CA ASN A 160 -25.42 -19.53 7.59
C ASN A 160 -24.16 -19.60 6.71
N THR A 161 -23.09 -18.89 7.07
CA THR A 161 -21.78 -19.02 6.42
C THR A 161 -21.31 -20.48 6.47
N TRP A 162 -21.40 -21.14 7.63
CA TRP A 162 -20.98 -22.53 7.80
C TRP A 162 -21.86 -23.55 7.09
N GLU A 163 -23.17 -23.30 7.01
CA GLU A 163 -24.08 -24.13 6.21
C GLU A 163 -23.70 -24.10 4.72
N ALA A 164 -23.40 -22.91 4.18
CA ALA A 164 -22.96 -22.76 2.81
C ALA A 164 -21.59 -23.42 2.55
N ILE A 165 -20.65 -23.26 3.49
CA ILE A 165 -19.35 -23.95 3.49
C ILE A 165 -19.58 -25.46 3.38
N MET A 166 -20.40 -26.03 4.25
CA MET A 166 -20.70 -27.46 4.27
C MET A 166 -21.34 -27.93 2.95
N LEU A 167 -22.32 -27.19 2.43
CA LEU A 167 -23.06 -27.57 1.23
C LEU A 167 -22.19 -27.51 -0.03
N ALA A 168 -21.42 -26.43 -0.23
CA ALA A 168 -20.53 -26.28 -1.37
C ALA A 168 -19.40 -27.32 -1.35
N GLY A 169 -18.85 -27.60 -0.15
CA GLY A 169 -17.88 -28.67 0.07
C GLY A 169 -18.45 -30.05 -0.28
N LYS A 170 -19.63 -30.41 0.24
CA LYS A 170 -20.32 -31.66 -0.12
C LYS A 170 -20.55 -31.78 -1.63
N ASN A 171 -20.90 -30.67 -2.28
CA ASN A 171 -21.23 -30.65 -3.71
C ASN A 171 -20.01 -30.48 -4.62
N LYS A 172 -18.80 -30.28 -4.12
CA LYS A 172 -17.61 -30.21 -4.97
C LYS A 172 -17.66 -29.10 -6.05
N LEU A 173 -18.18 -27.92 -5.70
CA LEU A 173 -18.43 -26.84 -6.67
C LEU A 173 -17.13 -26.24 -7.21
N ARG A 174 -16.70 -26.68 -8.41
CA ARG A 174 -15.40 -26.32 -8.99
C ARG A 174 -15.27 -24.85 -9.42
N ASN A 175 -16.39 -24.21 -9.74
CA ASN A 175 -16.41 -22.83 -10.23
C ASN A 175 -16.66 -21.81 -9.13
N LEU A 176 -16.79 -22.21 -7.86
CA LEU A 176 -16.97 -21.31 -6.73
C LEU A 176 -15.64 -21.02 -6.05
N ILE A 177 -15.29 -19.73 -5.92
CA ILE A 177 -14.09 -19.26 -5.22
C ILE A 177 -14.49 -18.27 -4.12
N ALA A 178 -14.36 -18.69 -2.85
CA ALA A 178 -14.51 -17.79 -1.70
C ALA A 178 -13.19 -17.08 -1.37
N VAL A 179 -13.28 -15.80 -0.97
CA VAL A 179 -12.18 -14.88 -0.65
C VAL A 179 -12.51 -14.21 0.69
N VAL A 180 -11.86 -14.68 1.77
CA VAL A 180 -12.08 -14.19 3.14
C VAL A 180 -11.13 -13.06 3.51
N ASP A 181 -11.62 -11.83 3.65
CA ASP A 181 -10.91 -10.72 4.29
C ASP A 181 -10.69 -11.00 5.79
N ARG A 182 -9.60 -11.71 6.11
CA ARG A 182 -9.05 -11.92 7.46
C ARG A 182 -8.29 -10.70 8.04
N ASN A 183 -8.97 -9.56 8.25
CA ASN A 183 -8.35 -8.35 8.82
C ASN A 183 -8.36 -8.31 10.38
N ASN A 184 -8.91 -9.33 11.02
CA ASN A 184 -9.18 -9.52 12.45
C ASN A 184 -9.89 -8.35 13.15
N ILE A 185 -10.68 -7.55 12.46
CA ILE A 185 -11.45 -6.44 13.05
C ILE A 185 -12.94 -6.65 12.75
N GLN A 186 -13.76 -6.45 13.77
CA GLN A 186 -15.20 -6.23 13.64
C GLN A 186 -15.64 -5.01 14.45
N ILE A 187 -16.95 -4.79 14.52
CA ILE A 187 -17.57 -3.60 15.14
C ILE A 187 -17.07 -3.42 16.58
N ASP A 188 -17.28 -4.44 17.40
CA ASP A 188 -17.02 -4.36 18.85
C ASP A 188 -15.56 -4.62 19.24
N GLY A 189 -14.68 -4.94 18.28
CA GLY A 189 -13.28 -5.19 18.62
C GLY A 189 -12.51 -6.02 17.63
N PHE A 190 -11.42 -6.61 18.13
CA PHE A 190 -10.72 -7.65 17.39
C PHE A 190 -11.52 -8.94 17.42
N THR A 191 -11.67 -9.60 16.27
CA THR A 191 -12.34 -10.92 16.19
C THR A 191 -11.79 -11.91 17.23
N GLU A 192 -10.47 -11.93 17.45
CA GLU A 192 -9.83 -12.81 18.45
C GLU A 192 -10.21 -12.54 19.91
N ASN A 193 -10.84 -11.40 20.20
CA ASN A 193 -11.33 -11.06 21.53
C ASN A 193 -12.84 -11.24 21.66
N ILE A 194 -13.59 -11.00 20.56
CA ILE A 194 -15.05 -11.03 20.56
C ILE A 194 -15.57 -12.44 20.29
N MET A 195 -15.12 -13.04 19.18
CA MET A 195 -15.46 -14.41 18.78
C MET A 195 -14.26 -15.02 18.03
N PRO A 196 -13.37 -15.74 18.72
CA PRO A 196 -12.16 -16.27 18.11
C PRO A 196 -12.45 -17.30 17.01
N LEU A 197 -11.83 -17.13 15.85
CA LEU A 197 -12.08 -17.97 14.68
C LEU A 197 -11.07 -19.09 14.50
N GLU A 198 -9.89 -19.00 15.10
CA GLU A 198 -8.81 -19.96 14.87
C GLU A 198 -9.09 -21.36 15.49
N PRO A 199 -8.63 -22.46 14.86
CA PRO A 199 -7.92 -22.51 13.58
C PRO A 199 -8.90 -22.43 12.38
N LEU A 200 -8.95 -21.27 11.71
CA LEU A 200 -9.98 -20.99 10.70
C LEU A 200 -9.78 -21.86 9.45
N VAL A 201 -8.52 -22.02 9.05
CA VAL A 201 -8.15 -22.85 7.89
C VAL A 201 -8.55 -24.29 8.09
N ASP A 202 -8.32 -24.84 9.28
CA ASP A 202 -8.63 -26.24 9.56
C ASP A 202 -10.14 -26.48 9.62
N LYS A 203 -10.92 -25.50 10.10
CA LYS A 203 -12.39 -25.54 10.02
C LYS A 203 -12.87 -25.63 8.57
N TRP A 204 -12.33 -24.82 7.65
CA TRP A 204 -12.70 -24.90 6.23
C TRP A 204 -12.23 -26.20 5.55
N ARG A 205 -11.03 -26.70 5.90
CA ARG A 205 -10.53 -28.00 5.43
C ARG A 205 -11.40 -29.16 5.89
N ALA A 206 -11.90 -29.11 7.13
CA ALA A 206 -12.82 -30.11 7.68
C ALA A 206 -14.14 -30.20 6.86
N PHE A 207 -14.53 -29.10 6.21
CA PHE A 207 -15.66 -29.07 5.27
C PHE A 207 -15.27 -29.35 3.81
N ASN A 208 -14.14 -30.00 3.57
CA ASN A 208 -13.67 -30.46 2.26
C ASN A 208 -13.31 -29.33 1.28
N TRP A 209 -12.90 -28.16 1.77
CA TRP A 209 -12.34 -27.15 0.90
C TRP A 209 -10.81 -27.21 0.84
N HIS A 210 -10.23 -27.01 -0.35
CA HIS A 210 -8.79 -26.84 -0.52
C HIS A 210 -8.38 -25.42 -0.16
N VAL A 211 -7.75 -25.17 1.00
CA VAL A 211 -7.45 -23.81 1.51
C VAL A 211 -6.02 -23.33 1.21
N VAL A 212 -5.86 -22.16 0.57
CA VAL A 212 -4.56 -21.50 0.32
C VAL A 212 -4.47 -20.15 1.01
N GLU A 213 -3.41 -19.91 1.78
CA GLU A 213 -3.16 -18.63 2.45
C GLU A 213 -2.19 -17.73 1.69
N VAL A 214 -2.58 -16.47 1.47
CA VAL A 214 -1.75 -15.50 0.76
C VAL A 214 -1.87 -14.09 1.32
N GLY A 215 -0.78 -13.32 1.33
CA GLY A 215 -0.85 -11.90 1.70
C GLY A 215 -1.71 -11.07 0.74
N GLY A 216 -2.71 -10.38 1.28
CA GLY A 216 -3.78 -9.68 0.54
C GLY A 216 -3.37 -8.41 -0.20
N HIS A 217 -2.08 -8.12 -0.28
CA HIS A 217 -1.54 -6.87 -0.84
C HIS A 217 -0.32 -7.09 -1.73
N ASP A 218 -0.03 -8.34 -2.07
CA ASP A 218 0.96 -8.70 -3.07
C ASP A 218 0.23 -9.26 -4.29
N PHE A 219 0.21 -8.49 -5.38
CA PHE A 219 -0.44 -8.89 -6.61
C PHE A 219 0.13 -10.17 -7.22
N ARG A 220 1.44 -10.40 -7.08
CA ARG A 220 2.10 -11.59 -7.63
C ARG A 220 1.59 -12.84 -6.93
N THR A 221 1.69 -12.87 -5.60
CA THR A 221 1.25 -13.99 -4.77
C THR A 221 -0.26 -14.21 -4.88
N LEU A 222 -1.07 -13.14 -4.91
CA LEU A 222 -2.54 -13.25 -5.10
C LEU A 222 -2.91 -13.85 -6.46
N ASN A 223 -2.30 -13.37 -7.54
CA ASN A 223 -2.57 -13.88 -8.88
C ASN A 223 -2.15 -15.33 -9.02
N GLU A 224 -1.00 -15.71 -8.49
CA GLU A 224 -0.52 -17.09 -8.49
C GLU A 224 -1.47 -18.02 -7.73
N ALA A 225 -1.95 -17.60 -6.55
CA ALA A 225 -2.97 -18.34 -5.83
C ALA A 225 -4.21 -18.52 -6.71
N VAL A 226 -4.87 -17.46 -7.16
CA VAL A 226 -6.12 -17.60 -7.94
C VAL A 226 -5.92 -18.46 -9.20
N LYS A 227 -4.77 -18.31 -9.89
CA LYS A 227 -4.44 -19.15 -11.04
C LYS A 227 -4.34 -20.64 -10.69
N ASN A 228 -3.61 -20.98 -9.63
CA ASN A 228 -3.47 -22.37 -9.18
C ASN A 228 -4.84 -22.97 -8.87
N LEU A 229 -5.70 -22.18 -8.25
CA LEU A 229 -7.03 -22.59 -7.82
C LEU A 229 -7.98 -22.83 -8.99
N ARG A 230 -7.90 -21.99 -10.03
CA ARG A 230 -8.63 -22.19 -11.30
C ARG A 230 -8.17 -23.44 -12.07
N SER A 231 -6.92 -23.89 -11.87
CA SER A 231 -6.31 -24.99 -12.64
C SER A 231 -6.61 -26.40 -12.12
N LEU A 232 -7.24 -26.52 -10.95
CA LEU A 232 -7.59 -27.81 -10.36
C LEU A 232 -8.68 -28.50 -11.21
N SER A 233 -8.28 -29.53 -11.98
CA SER A 233 -9.19 -30.33 -12.80
C SER A 233 -9.79 -31.47 -11.97
N ARG A 234 -11.11 -31.51 -11.85
CA ARG A 234 -11.88 -32.47 -11.04
C ARG A 234 -11.48 -32.49 -9.55
N THR A 235 -12.15 -31.66 -8.73
CA THR A 235 -12.36 -31.69 -7.25
C THR A 235 -12.00 -30.35 -6.54
N ILE A 236 -13.05 -29.70 -5.99
CA ILE A 236 -13.23 -28.70 -4.88
C ILE A 236 -12.10 -27.75 -4.45
N PHE A 237 -12.50 -26.53 -4.07
CA PHE A 237 -11.68 -25.37 -3.71
C PHE A 237 -12.09 -24.73 -2.36
N GLN A 238 -11.21 -23.95 -1.66
CA GLN A 238 -11.35 -22.58 -1.03
C GLN A 238 -10.05 -21.72 -1.05
N ALA A 239 -10.09 -20.41 -1.27
CA ALA A 239 -8.93 -19.54 -0.99
C ALA A 239 -9.11 -18.93 0.38
N ARG A 240 -8.05 -18.96 1.18
CA ARG A 240 -7.83 -17.97 2.24
C ARG A 240 -7.26 -16.73 1.55
N ALA A 241 -8.11 -15.74 1.29
CA ALA A 241 -7.65 -14.41 0.93
C ALA A 241 -7.05 -13.71 2.16
N CYS A 242 -5.91 -14.17 2.65
CA CYS A 242 -5.32 -13.66 3.87
C CYS A 242 -5.08 -12.15 3.75
N THR A 243 -5.90 -11.33 4.42
CA THR A 243 -5.58 -9.92 4.65
C THR A 243 -4.58 -9.86 5.79
N SER A 244 -3.34 -10.21 5.46
CA SER A 244 -2.24 -9.78 6.30
C SER A 244 -2.28 -8.25 6.37
N LEU A 245 -2.57 -7.76 7.56
CA LEU A 245 -2.47 -6.36 7.96
C LEU A 245 -1.12 -5.70 7.69
N LYS A 246 -0.11 -6.47 7.31
CA LYS A 246 1.16 -5.95 6.80
C LYS A 246 0.99 -5.14 5.51
N GLY A 247 -0.04 -5.40 4.69
CA GLY A 247 -0.12 -4.74 3.39
C GLY A 247 -1.06 -3.53 3.30
N ILE A 248 -1.94 -3.31 4.28
CA ILE A 248 -2.46 -1.97 4.57
C ILE A 248 -1.29 -1.04 4.92
N ILE A 249 -0.26 -1.58 5.59
CA ILE A 249 0.95 -0.84 5.99
C ILE A 249 1.95 -0.70 4.81
N SER A 250 1.96 -1.64 3.85
CA SER A 250 2.81 -1.56 2.64
C SER A 250 2.32 -0.51 1.63
N GLY A 251 1.00 -0.47 1.35
CA GLY A 251 0.41 0.50 0.41
C GLY A 251 0.13 1.88 1.02
N MET A 252 0.12 2.00 2.35
CA MET A 252 -0.12 3.24 3.07
C MET A 252 1.00 3.57 4.07
N ALA A 253 2.27 3.38 3.68
CA ALA A 253 3.43 3.65 4.54
C ALA A 253 3.51 5.10 5.11
N ASN A 254 2.57 6.00 4.79
CA ASN A 254 2.51 7.35 5.36
C ASN A 254 1.15 7.76 5.97
N LEU A 255 0.13 6.88 5.97
CA LEU A 255 -1.05 7.09 6.81
C LEU A 255 -0.96 6.17 8.02
N GLN A 256 -0.68 6.73 9.19
CA GLN A 256 -0.77 6.00 10.46
C GLN A 256 -2.23 5.62 10.80
N ILE A 257 -2.88 4.80 9.99
CA ILE A 257 -4.10 4.07 10.38
C ILE A 257 -3.62 2.81 11.10
N LYS A 258 -3.32 2.94 12.39
CA LYS A 258 -3.09 1.77 13.24
C LYS A 258 -4.32 0.85 13.15
N LYS A 259 -4.12 -0.47 13.12
CA LYS A 259 -5.17 -1.49 13.29
C LYS A 259 -6.01 -1.12 14.53
N LYS A 260 -7.18 -0.51 14.33
CA LYS A 260 -8.06 -0.07 15.41
C LYS A 260 -9.50 -0.33 15.03
N PRO A 261 -10.26 -1.08 15.85
CA PRO A 261 -11.67 -1.37 15.61
C PRO A 261 -12.55 -0.15 15.34
N ARG A 262 -12.26 0.97 16.01
CA ARG A 262 -12.99 2.24 15.82
C ARG A 262 -13.15 2.68 14.35
N TRP A 263 -12.18 2.35 13.48
CA TRP A 263 -12.19 2.73 12.06
C TRP A 263 -13.15 1.92 11.19
N HIS A 264 -13.83 0.91 11.76
CA HIS A 264 -14.87 0.15 11.08
C HIS A 264 -16.05 1.07 10.65
N PHE A 265 -16.41 2.07 11.47
CA PHE A 265 -17.53 3.01 11.23
C PHE A 265 -17.15 4.51 11.16
N THR A 266 -15.88 4.89 11.20
CA THR A 266 -15.53 6.32 11.27
C THR A 266 -15.56 7.03 9.92
N ASN A 267 -16.16 8.24 9.90
CA ASN A 267 -16.11 9.18 8.78
C ASN A 267 -14.67 9.65 8.46
N CYS A 268 -14.41 9.93 7.18
CA CYS A 268 -13.07 10.11 6.59
C CYS A 268 -12.42 11.49 6.82
N GLU A 269 -13.02 12.40 7.58
CA GLU A 269 -12.55 13.81 7.67
C GLU A 269 -11.06 13.94 8.05
N HIS A 270 -10.57 13.07 8.96
CA HIS A 270 -9.15 13.07 9.38
C HIS A 270 -8.22 12.33 8.40
N LEU A 271 -8.76 11.56 7.45
CA LEU A 271 -8.00 10.77 6.48
C LEU A 271 -7.68 11.56 5.23
N VAL A 272 -8.52 12.53 4.83
CA VAL A 272 -8.32 13.36 3.62
C VAL A 272 -6.98 14.08 3.66
N ALA A 273 -6.71 14.83 4.73
CA ALA A 273 -5.47 15.61 4.85
C ALA A 273 -4.21 14.71 4.83
N ARG A 274 -4.29 13.51 5.42
CA ARG A 274 -3.19 12.53 5.44
C ARG A 274 -3.04 11.78 4.11
N PHE A 275 -4.15 11.59 3.40
CA PHE A 275 -4.20 10.87 2.13
C PHE A 275 -3.84 11.78 0.97
N GLU A 276 -4.25 13.05 0.97
CA GLU A 276 -3.76 14.09 0.06
C GLU A 276 -2.27 14.32 0.23
N ALA A 277 -1.75 14.33 1.47
CA ALA A 277 -0.31 14.38 1.72
C ALA A 277 0.42 13.14 1.17
N SER A 278 -0.17 11.95 1.26
CA SER A 278 0.39 10.70 0.73
C SER A 278 0.26 10.57 -0.79
N ILE A 279 -0.85 11.02 -1.39
CA ILE A 279 -1.07 11.07 -2.83
C ILE A 279 -0.20 12.13 -3.48
N ASN A 280 -0.02 13.30 -2.86
CA ASN A 280 0.98 14.24 -3.34
C ASN A 280 2.36 13.58 -3.32
N LYS A 281 2.70 12.77 -2.30
CA LYS A 281 3.95 11.98 -2.31
C LYS A 281 4.06 10.99 -3.49
N PHE A 282 2.95 10.38 -3.94
CA PHE A 282 2.91 9.46 -5.09
C PHE A 282 2.76 10.15 -6.46
N LYS A 283 2.05 11.28 -6.55
CA LYS A 283 1.91 12.11 -7.75
C LYS A 283 3.23 12.83 -8.10
N TYR A 284 4.09 13.01 -7.08
CA TYR A 284 5.48 13.42 -7.21
C TYR A 284 6.47 12.26 -7.43
N MET A 285 6.01 11.04 -7.75
CA MET A 285 6.86 10.01 -8.40
C MET A 285 7.02 10.23 -9.92
N LYS A 286 6.78 11.44 -10.41
CA LYS A 286 7.64 11.95 -11.49
C LYS A 286 9.05 11.96 -10.92
N GLU A 287 9.89 11.07 -11.44
CA GLU A 287 11.31 10.84 -11.14
C GLU A 287 11.86 11.63 -9.94
N ASN A 288 12.18 10.91 -8.86
CA ASN A 288 12.88 11.51 -7.74
C ASN A 288 14.13 12.22 -8.26
N ILE A 289 14.30 13.50 -7.94
CA ILE A 289 15.40 14.34 -8.43
C ILE A 289 16.80 13.76 -8.13
N PHE A 290 16.93 12.90 -7.12
CA PHE A 290 18.19 12.19 -6.83
C PHE A 290 18.39 10.95 -7.72
N GLU A 291 17.33 10.36 -8.26
CA GLU A 291 17.41 9.29 -9.28
C GLU A 291 17.80 9.86 -10.64
N THR A 292 17.39 11.09 -10.99
CA THR A 292 17.67 11.67 -12.31
C THR A 292 19.15 11.98 -12.53
N ILE A 293 19.92 12.17 -11.46
CA ILE A 293 21.38 12.40 -11.52
C ILE A 293 22.20 11.17 -11.11
N LYS A 294 21.55 10.01 -10.96
CA LYS A 294 22.24 8.76 -10.67
C LYS A 294 22.93 8.25 -11.93
N LYS A 295 24.22 7.98 -11.83
CA LYS A 295 25.04 7.40 -12.90
C LYS A 295 25.45 5.97 -12.54
N LEU A 296 25.82 5.18 -13.53
CA LEU A 296 26.37 3.83 -13.37
C LEU A 296 27.80 3.83 -13.90
N ASP A 297 28.73 3.21 -13.17
CA ASP A 297 30.09 2.98 -13.66
C ASP A 297 30.14 1.77 -14.60
N ASN A 298 31.34 1.51 -15.15
CA ASN A 298 31.57 0.39 -16.08
C ASN A 298 31.30 -1.00 -15.47
N ASN A 299 31.20 -1.10 -14.15
CA ASN A 299 30.87 -2.32 -13.42
C ASN A 299 29.39 -2.37 -12.99
N GLY A 300 28.57 -1.41 -13.42
CA GLY A 300 27.17 -1.30 -13.06
C GLY A 300 26.94 -0.82 -11.62
N LYS A 301 27.98 -0.32 -10.94
CA LYS A 301 27.85 0.27 -9.60
C LYS A 301 27.44 1.74 -9.75
N GLU A 302 26.45 2.12 -8.96
CA GLU A 302 25.91 3.47 -9.00
C GLU A 302 26.78 4.49 -8.26
N TYR A 303 26.78 5.71 -8.79
CA TYR A 303 27.43 6.87 -8.20
C TYR A 303 26.71 8.17 -8.57
N TRP A 304 27.06 9.24 -7.86
CA TRP A 304 26.58 10.60 -8.08
C TRP A 304 27.74 11.57 -8.18
N SER A 305 27.62 12.58 -9.05
CA SER A 305 28.57 13.70 -9.10
C SER A 305 28.30 14.67 -7.95
N SER A 306 29.34 15.09 -7.24
CA SER A 306 29.23 16.12 -6.23
C SER A 306 28.75 17.46 -6.78
N ARG A 307 29.02 17.75 -8.07
CA ARG A 307 28.56 18.99 -8.72
C ARG A 307 27.05 18.99 -8.89
N GLU A 308 26.51 17.95 -9.52
CA GLU A 308 25.07 17.77 -9.72
C GLU A 308 24.31 17.67 -8.39
N LEU A 309 24.88 16.97 -7.40
CA LEU A 309 24.29 16.87 -6.07
C LEU A 309 24.27 18.23 -5.34
N SER A 310 25.30 19.05 -5.52
CA SER A 310 25.35 20.40 -4.92
C SER A 310 24.25 21.31 -5.46
N GLU A 311 23.97 21.22 -6.76
CA GLU A 311 22.91 21.99 -7.42
C GLU A 311 21.53 21.56 -6.92
N ILE A 312 21.28 20.25 -6.85
CA ILE A 312 20.03 19.69 -6.33
C ILE A 312 19.80 20.06 -4.87
N LEU A 313 20.86 20.09 -4.05
CA LEU A 313 20.76 20.51 -2.64
C LEU A 313 20.78 22.04 -2.47
N GLU A 314 20.64 22.78 -3.57
CA GLU A 314 20.50 24.25 -3.63
C GLU A 314 21.70 24.98 -3.01
N TYR A 315 22.93 24.49 -3.23
CA TYR A 315 24.15 25.21 -2.88
C TYR A 315 24.56 26.14 -4.02
N ALA A 316 24.36 27.45 -3.84
CA ALA A 316 24.76 28.46 -4.82
C ALA A 316 26.29 28.62 -4.97
N ASP A 317 27.08 28.21 -3.96
CA ASP A 317 28.55 28.23 -4.01
C ASP A 317 29.08 26.84 -3.64
N TYR A 318 29.71 26.17 -4.60
CA TYR A 318 30.27 24.83 -4.43
C TYR A 318 31.32 24.76 -3.32
N ARG A 319 32.04 25.85 -3.02
CA ARG A 319 33.03 25.87 -1.91
C ARG A 319 32.36 25.65 -0.56
N LYS A 320 31.11 26.10 -0.39
CA LYS A 320 30.32 25.83 0.82
C LYS A 320 29.90 24.36 0.87
N PHE A 321 29.64 23.76 -0.28
CA PHE A 321 29.31 22.34 -0.38
C PHE A 321 30.50 21.44 -0.03
N LEU A 322 31.73 21.83 -0.42
CA LEU A 322 32.95 21.13 -0.02
C LEU A 322 33.07 21.03 1.51
N GLY A 323 32.72 22.08 2.25
CA GLY A 323 32.70 22.03 3.72
C GLY A 323 31.72 21.00 4.31
N VAL A 324 30.65 20.67 3.59
CA VAL A 324 29.71 19.61 3.98
C VAL A 324 30.27 18.22 3.64
N ILE A 325 30.94 18.11 2.50
CA ILE A 325 31.64 16.87 2.10
C ILE A 325 32.72 16.52 3.11
N GLU A 326 33.50 17.49 3.61
CA GLU A 326 34.52 17.21 4.63
C GLU A 326 33.92 16.69 5.94
N LYS A 327 32.79 17.24 6.39
CA LYS A 327 32.05 16.69 7.54
C LYS A 327 31.57 15.26 7.29
N ALA A 328 31.11 14.98 6.07
CA ALA A 328 30.68 13.64 5.67
C ALA A 328 31.84 12.64 5.62
N LYS A 329 33.04 13.06 5.17
CA LYS A 329 34.26 12.23 5.21
C LYS A 329 34.68 11.89 6.64
N ILE A 330 34.66 12.86 7.54
CA ILE A 330 34.93 12.65 8.97
C ILE A 330 33.92 11.65 9.56
N ALA A 331 32.64 11.79 9.23
CA ALA A 331 31.60 10.84 9.68
C ALA A 331 31.80 9.42 9.11
N CYS A 332 32.26 9.31 7.87
CA CYS A 332 32.59 8.05 7.20
C CYS A 332 33.74 7.34 7.94
N GLU A 333 34.85 8.04 8.18
CA GLU A 333 36.01 7.51 8.89
C GLU A 333 35.68 7.10 10.33
N ASN A 334 34.94 7.93 11.06
CA ASN A 334 34.50 7.62 12.41
C ASN A 334 33.54 6.42 12.49
N SER A 335 32.89 6.07 11.37
CA SER A 335 32.03 4.89 11.26
C SER A 335 32.82 3.62 10.93
N GLY A 336 34.15 3.71 10.77
CA GLY A 336 35.04 2.60 10.40
C GLY A 336 35.09 2.33 8.89
N GLU A 337 34.49 3.19 8.08
CA GLU A 337 34.46 3.05 6.63
C GLU A 337 35.65 3.75 5.97
N VAL A 338 36.07 3.22 4.83
CA VAL A 338 37.26 3.71 4.12
C VAL A 338 36.86 4.82 3.15
N ILE A 339 37.33 6.05 3.39
CA ILE A 339 36.92 7.26 2.64
C ILE A 339 37.02 7.07 1.11
N HIS A 340 38.11 6.48 0.59
CA HIS A 340 38.33 6.35 -0.85
C HIS A 340 37.35 5.40 -1.55
N ASN A 341 36.62 4.55 -0.80
CA ASN A 341 35.57 3.70 -1.37
C ASN A 341 34.26 4.46 -1.63
N HIS A 342 34.13 5.67 -1.06
CA HIS A 342 32.90 6.42 -1.01
C HIS A 342 33.01 7.82 -1.62
N PHE A 343 34.19 8.43 -1.58
CA PHE A 343 34.49 9.77 -2.08
C PHE A 343 35.71 9.70 -3.01
N VAL A 344 35.49 9.64 -4.32
CA VAL A 344 36.54 9.50 -5.33
C VAL A 344 36.73 10.82 -6.07
N HIS A 345 37.89 11.46 -5.92
CA HIS A 345 38.20 12.68 -6.66
C HIS A 345 38.49 12.39 -8.14
N THR A 346 37.95 13.22 -9.02
CA THR A 346 38.06 13.09 -10.48
C THR A 346 37.85 14.44 -11.15
N ASP A 347 38.34 14.59 -12.37
CA ASP A 347 38.04 15.75 -13.21
C ASP A 347 36.90 15.39 -14.18
N GLU A 348 35.78 16.12 -14.12
CA GLU A 348 34.71 16.01 -15.13
C GLU A 348 34.90 17.09 -16.20
N MET A 349 34.81 16.71 -17.48
CA MET A 349 34.84 17.66 -18.59
C MET A 349 33.48 18.34 -18.73
N VAL A 350 33.44 19.67 -18.63
CA VAL A 350 32.20 20.46 -18.72
C VAL A 350 32.29 21.39 -19.93
N PRO A 351 31.24 21.45 -20.78
CA PRO A 351 31.22 22.35 -21.93
C PRO A 351 31.13 23.81 -21.50
N ILE A 352 31.94 24.68 -22.11
CA ILE A 352 31.96 26.13 -21.85
C ILE A 352 31.42 26.97 -23.01
N GLY A 353 30.78 26.32 -23.98
CA GLY A 353 30.28 26.93 -25.22
C GLY A 353 31.29 26.84 -26.37
N SER A 354 30.79 26.97 -27.60
CA SER A 354 31.58 26.90 -28.84
C SER A 354 32.42 25.63 -29.02
N GLY A 355 31.94 24.49 -28.50
CA GLY A 355 32.60 23.18 -28.63
C GLY A 355 33.85 22.99 -27.77
N ALA A 356 34.18 23.94 -26.89
CA ALA A 356 35.28 23.81 -25.94
C ALA A 356 34.79 23.19 -24.62
N GLU A 357 35.58 22.29 -24.05
CA GLU A 357 35.36 21.67 -22.75
C GLU A 357 36.50 22.04 -21.79
N ARG A 358 36.19 22.17 -20.49
CA ARG A 358 37.20 22.36 -19.45
C ARG A 358 37.09 21.29 -18.37
N PRO A 359 38.21 20.82 -17.80
CA PRO A 359 38.17 19.96 -16.63
C PRO A 359 37.70 20.75 -15.41
N VAL A 360 36.77 20.17 -14.65
CA VAL A 360 36.27 20.70 -13.39
C VAL A 360 36.41 19.62 -12.32
N ASP A 361 37.17 19.95 -11.28
CA ASP A 361 37.36 19.11 -10.09
C ASP A 361 36.01 18.70 -9.48
N THR A 362 35.81 17.40 -9.33
CA THR A 362 34.54 16.78 -8.96
C THR A 362 34.79 15.54 -8.11
N ILE A 363 33.83 15.17 -7.27
CA ILE A 363 33.92 13.99 -6.42
C ILE A 363 32.79 13.05 -6.82
N TYR A 364 33.13 11.81 -7.17
CA TYR A 364 32.17 10.73 -7.32
C TYR A 364 31.83 10.17 -5.96
N LEU A 365 30.52 10.14 -5.71
CA LEU A 365 29.93 9.83 -4.43
C LEU A 365 29.18 8.52 -4.54
N SER A 366 29.54 7.57 -3.67
CA SER A 366 28.70 6.40 -3.45
C SER A 366 27.37 6.79 -2.80
N ARG A 367 26.37 5.90 -2.84
CA ARG A 367 25.10 6.07 -2.13
C ARG A 367 25.30 6.43 -0.65
N TYR A 368 26.24 5.76 0.01
CA TYR A 368 26.57 6.00 1.42
C TYR A 368 27.20 7.39 1.66
N ALA A 369 28.07 7.85 0.75
CA ALA A 369 28.59 9.22 0.79
C ALA A 369 27.46 10.25 0.63
N CYS A 370 26.54 10.04 -0.33
CA CYS A 370 25.38 10.91 -0.51
C CYS A 370 24.49 10.95 0.74
N TYR A 371 24.28 9.81 1.40
CA TYR A 371 23.57 9.74 2.67
C TYR A 371 24.24 10.64 3.74
N LEU A 372 25.55 10.49 3.94
CA LEU A 372 26.30 11.27 4.95
C LEU A 372 26.32 12.77 4.61
N ILE A 373 26.48 13.14 3.35
CA ILE A 373 26.45 14.54 2.89
C ILE A 373 25.09 15.18 3.21
N VAL A 374 24.01 14.46 2.95
CA VAL A 374 22.66 14.98 3.15
C VAL A 374 22.28 15.02 4.64
N GLN A 375 22.83 14.14 5.48
CA GLN A 375 22.73 14.24 6.95
C GLN A 375 23.46 15.47 7.51
N ASN A 376 24.55 15.89 6.87
CA ASN A 376 25.36 17.05 7.29
C ASN A 376 24.95 18.36 6.60
N SER A 377 23.95 18.32 5.72
CA SER A 377 23.41 19.49 5.02
C SER A 377 22.31 20.18 5.84
N ASP A 378 21.98 21.43 5.49
CA ASP A 378 20.96 22.23 6.18
C ASP A 378 19.56 21.59 6.10
N PRO A 379 19.01 21.06 7.22
CA PRO A 379 17.74 20.35 7.21
C PRO A 379 16.53 21.28 7.04
N THR A 380 16.72 22.60 7.12
CA THR A 380 15.63 23.56 6.87
C THR A 380 15.25 23.63 5.38
N LYS A 381 16.12 23.17 4.48
CA LYS A 381 15.81 23.04 3.06
C LYS A 381 14.98 21.79 2.79
N VAL A 382 13.84 21.97 2.14
CA VAL A 382 12.91 20.88 1.80
C VAL A 382 13.58 19.80 0.96
N VAL A 383 14.50 20.16 0.06
CA VAL A 383 15.23 19.20 -0.78
C VAL A 383 16.23 18.35 0.00
N VAL A 384 16.86 18.91 1.04
CA VAL A 384 17.76 18.18 1.94
C VAL A 384 16.97 17.15 2.75
N ALA A 385 15.83 17.53 3.34
CA ALA A 385 14.96 16.60 4.06
C ALA A 385 14.44 15.45 3.16
N LYS A 386 14.15 15.75 1.88
CA LYS A 386 13.79 14.73 0.87
C LYS A 386 14.96 13.78 0.60
N GLY A 387 16.17 14.31 0.45
CA GLY A 387 17.38 13.51 0.25
C GLY A 387 17.69 12.61 1.45
N GLN A 388 17.51 13.11 2.68
CA GLN A 388 17.73 12.33 3.91
C GLN A 388 16.83 11.09 3.93
N THR A 389 15.56 11.27 3.55
CA THR A 389 14.59 10.19 3.44
C THR A 389 14.96 9.22 2.32
N TYR A 390 15.30 9.74 1.13
CA TYR A 390 15.62 8.92 -0.04
C TYR A 390 16.85 8.04 0.17
N PHE A 391 18.00 8.64 0.52
CA PHE A 391 19.25 7.89 0.68
C PHE A 391 19.21 6.93 1.88
N ALA A 392 18.46 7.26 2.95
CA ALA A 392 18.22 6.32 4.05
C ALA A 392 17.43 5.08 3.60
N ILE A 393 16.34 5.28 2.84
CA ILE A 393 15.50 4.17 2.35
C ILE A 393 16.26 3.30 1.35
N GLN A 394 17.02 3.89 0.42
CA GLN A 394 17.76 3.12 -0.59
C GLN A 394 18.91 2.34 0.03
N THR A 395 19.64 2.94 0.97
CA THR A 395 20.71 2.23 1.72
C THR A 395 20.12 1.05 2.48
N ARG A 396 18.96 1.23 3.13
CA ARG A 396 18.26 0.15 3.85
C ARG A 396 17.80 -1.00 2.94
N ARG A 397 17.36 -0.69 1.72
CA ARG A 397 16.96 -1.71 0.74
C ARG A 397 18.14 -2.57 0.30
N GLN A 398 19.32 -1.97 0.10
CA GLN A 398 20.54 -2.69 -0.23
C GLN A 398 21.04 -3.54 0.94
N GLU A 399 21.10 -2.98 2.16
CA GLU A 399 21.46 -3.75 3.36
C GLU A 399 20.55 -4.97 3.53
N ASN A 400 19.23 -4.79 3.33
CA ASN A 400 18.29 -5.89 3.42
C ASN A 400 18.47 -6.91 2.29
N ALA A 401 18.85 -6.49 1.08
CA ALA A 401 19.12 -7.40 -0.04
C ALA A 401 20.44 -8.20 0.16
N GLU A 402 21.45 -7.58 0.77
CA GLU A 402 22.73 -8.21 1.10
C GLU A 402 22.63 -9.12 2.34
N ASN A 403 21.70 -8.84 3.27
CA ASN A 403 21.45 -9.63 4.48
C ASN A 403 20.49 -10.83 4.32
N ILE A 404 20.08 -11.21 3.10
CA ILE A 404 19.29 -12.44 2.84
C ILE A 404 20.16 -13.74 2.98
N LYS A 405 21.18 -13.70 3.82
CA LYS A 405 21.85 -14.89 4.39
C LYS A 405 21.83 -14.82 5.91
N GLY A 406 20.72 -15.28 6.51
CA GLY A 406 20.63 -15.67 7.93
C GLY A 406 19.79 -14.75 8.83
N GLU A 407 18.53 -15.11 9.08
CA GLU A 407 17.52 -14.31 9.80
C GLU A 407 17.68 -14.16 11.33
N GLY A 408 18.79 -14.59 11.94
CA GLY A 408 18.94 -14.55 13.41
C GLY A 408 19.32 -13.19 14.03
N ASN A 409 19.96 -12.29 13.27
CA ASN A 409 20.68 -11.13 13.84
C ASN A 409 19.97 -9.77 13.71
N ALA A 410 18.86 -9.66 12.97
CA ALA A 410 18.25 -8.38 12.63
C ALA A 410 17.65 -7.64 13.86
N ASN A 411 17.05 -8.36 14.80
CA ASN A 411 16.45 -7.75 15.99
C ASN A 411 17.51 -7.30 17.02
N LEU A 412 18.64 -8.02 17.10
CA LEU A 412 19.75 -7.69 18.01
C LEU A 412 20.58 -6.50 17.47
N ALA A 413 20.80 -6.44 16.15
CA ALA A 413 21.45 -5.31 15.51
C ALA A 413 20.62 -4.02 15.59
N HIS A 414 19.30 -4.08 15.39
CA HIS A 414 18.39 -2.94 15.57
C HIS A 414 18.41 -2.39 16.99
N PHE A 415 18.47 -3.27 18.00
CA PHE A 415 18.56 -2.86 19.40
C PHE A 415 19.92 -2.18 19.71
N ASN A 416 21.02 -2.75 19.24
CA ASN A 416 22.37 -2.26 19.51
C ASN A 416 22.70 -0.94 18.78
N VAL A 417 22.24 -0.78 17.54
CA VAL A 417 22.40 0.47 16.78
C VAL A 417 21.51 1.56 17.37
N GLY A 418 20.27 1.23 17.74
CA GLY A 418 19.38 2.17 18.45
C GLY A 418 19.97 2.65 19.78
N GLN A 419 20.64 1.77 20.54
CA GLN A 419 21.37 2.12 21.77
C GLN A 419 22.57 3.04 21.49
N LYS A 420 23.40 2.73 20.50
CA LYS A 420 24.56 3.57 20.13
C LYS A 420 24.14 4.96 19.67
N VAL A 421 23.13 5.08 18.81
CA VAL A 421 22.64 6.37 18.31
C VAL A 421 22.08 7.22 19.45
N ARG A 422 21.33 6.63 20.39
CA ARG A 422 20.84 7.35 21.58
C ARG A 422 21.97 7.86 22.47
N ASN A 423 22.97 7.03 22.75
CA ASN A 423 24.12 7.41 23.57
C ASN A 423 24.94 8.53 22.89
N THR A 424 25.07 8.49 21.56
CA THR A 424 25.73 9.55 20.79
C THR A 424 24.96 10.87 20.84
N ILE A 425 23.61 10.84 20.71
CA ILE A 425 22.77 12.04 20.81
C ILE A 425 22.93 12.70 22.19
N VAL A 426 22.92 11.91 23.27
CA VAL A 426 23.15 12.41 24.64
C VAL A 426 24.56 13.00 24.80
N SER A 427 25.59 12.33 24.27
CA SER A 427 26.99 12.81 24.38
C SER A 427 27.27 14.10 23.61
N LEU A 428 26.50 14.37 22.55
CA LEU A 428 26.60 15.60 21.73
C LEU A 428 25.67 16.71 22.22
N GLY A 429 24.96 16.52 23.34
CA GLY A 429 23.98 17.47 23.87
C GLY A 429 22.72 17.63 22.99
N GLY A 430 22.45 16.66 22.11
CA GLY A 430 21.29 16.67 21.22
C GLY A 430 20.00 16.26 21.93
N THR A 431 18.88 16.81 21.47
CA THR A 431 17.54 16.46 21.98
C THR A 431 17.10 15.11 21.41
N MET A 432 16.59 14.23 22.27
CA MET A 432 16.16 12.90 21.86
C MET A 432 14.95 12.98 20.90
N PRO A 433 14.84 12.10 19.90
CA PRO A 433 13.76 12.15 18.90
C PRO A 433 12.34 12.13 19.49
N GLU A 434 12.16 11.43 20.60
CA GLU A 434 10.93 11.35 21.40
C GLU A 434 10.63 12.61 22.22
N GLU A 435 11.63 13.46 22.44
CA GLU A 435 11.53 14.75 23.12
C GLU A 435 11.44 15.93 22.15
N LEU A 436 11.56 15.68 20.84
CA LEU A 436 11.33 16.69 19.82
C LEU A 436 9.84 17.11 19.84
N PRO A 437 9.53 18.42 19.84
CA PRO A 437 8.16 18.88 19.85
C PRO A 437 7.44 18.38 18.59
N THR A 438 6.25 17.81 18.78
CA THR A 438 5.39 17.41 17.67
C THR A 438 4.99 18.63 16.83
N PRO A 439 4.63 18.48 15.54
CA PRO A 439 4.26 19.61 14.68
C PRO A 439 3.17 20.52 15.26
N ASP A 440 2.24 19.96 16.06
CA ASP A 440 1.21 20.69 16.77
C ASP A 440 1.74 21.57 17.93
N ALA A 441 2.89 21.23 18.51
CA ALA A 441 3.53 22.00 19.57
C ALA A 441 4.24 23.26 19.03
N ILE A 442 4.76 23.21 17.80
CA ILE A 442 5.39 24.37 17.12
C ILE A 442 4.33 25.43 16.80
N GLY A 443 3.18 25.03 16.26
CA GLY A 443 2.07 25.96 15.99
C GLY A 443 1.50 26.61 17.26
N LYS A 444 1.45 25.89 18.38
CA LYS A 444 1.04 26.44 19.69
C LYS A 444 2.09 27.37 20.29
N ALA A 445 3.38 27.12 20.07
CA ALA A 445 4.47 27.99 20.49
C ALA A 445 4.47 29.32 19.70
N GLU A 446 4.29 29.27 18.38
CA GLU A 446 4.18 30.47 17.53
C GLU A 446 2.96 31.33 17.88
N THR A 447 1.84 30.70 18.23
CA THR A 447 0.63 31.40 18.67
C THR A 447 0.83 32.10 20.01
N ARG A 448 1.56 31.47 20.97
CA ARG A 448 1.95 32.07 22.26
C ARG A 448 2.95 33.22 22.10
N ILE A 449 3.85 33.15 21.11
CA ILE A 449 4.81 34.23 20.82
C ILE A 449 4.12 35.42 20.14
N ARG A 450 3.10 35.18 19.31
CA ARG A 450 2.27 36.25 18.72
C ARG A 450 1.38 36.94 19.76
N SER A 451 0.82 36.20 20.71
CA SER A 451 0.00 36.78 21.78
C SER A 451 0.83 37.56 22.81
N SER A 452 2.07 37.12 23.12
CA SER A 452 2.96 37.87 24.01
C SER A 452 3.50 39.18 23.41
N LYS A 453 3.65 39.25 22.08
CA LYS A 453 4.01 40.50 21.37
C LYS A 453 2.86 41.51 21.27
N LYS A 454 1.60 41.06 21.40
CA LYS A 454 0.41 41.94 21.41
C LYS A 454 0.14 42.61 22.75
N ILE A 455 0.80 42.17 23.84
CA ILE A 455 0.61 42.72 25.20
C ILE A 455 1.65 43.84 25.51
N LYS A 456 2.61 44.10 24.61
CA LYS A 456 3.65 45.14 24.76
C LYS A 456 3.52 46.34 23.80
N LYS A 457 2.31 46.60 23.30
CA LYS A 457 1.89 47.90 22.73
C LYS A 457 0.61 48.31 23.43
#